data_AF-B7MRZ2-F1
#
_entry.id   AF-B7MRZ2-F1
#
_cell.length_a   1.000
_cell.length_b   1.000
_cell.length_c   1.000
_cell.angle_alpha   90.00
_cell.angle_beta   90.00
_cell.angle_gamma   90.00
#
_symmetry.space_group_name_H-M   'P 1'
#
loop_
_entity.id
_entity.type
_entity.pdbx_description
1 polymer ?
#
loop_
_entity_poly.entity_id
_entity_poly.type
_entity_poly.pdbx_seq_one_letter_code
_entity_poly.pdbx_strand_id
1 'polypeptide(L)'
;MTRFHCVLQHHDFSAIMSGRIPALTLSGVSVRPQPGDELEITIANPDRSTDTVMTDILTARTNTDRSAFIVAVRPRRAISEPEPLTPVGKIMQAYHEKQTRKLNEELARTLAVVNRKAAIVSYVHSAASRQSRR
;
A
#
# COMPACT_ATOMS: atom_id res chain seq x y z
N MET A 1 -18.61 5.69 13.14
CA MET A 1 -17.26 5.25 13.55
C MET A 1 -16.32 5.51 12.39
N THR A 2 -15.37 6.43 12.57
CA THR A 2 -14.41 6.82 11.51
C THR A 2 -13.08 6.15 11.80
N ARG A 3 -12.49 5.49 10.79
CA ARG A 3 -11.23 4.78 10.89
C ARG A 3 -10.14 5.51 10.11
N PHE A 4 -8.99 5.68 10.74
CA PHE A 4 -7.80 6.26 10.13
C PHE A 4 -6.69 5.22 10.12
N HIS A 5 -6.14 4.96 8.95
CA HIS A 5 -4.99 4.06 8.77
C HIS A 5 -3.77 4.91 8.46
N CYS A 6 -2.73 4.80 9.29
CA CYS A 6 -1.44 5.45 9.03
C CYS A 6 -0.28 4.47 9.25
N VAL A 7 0.81 4.71 8.54
CA VAL A 7 2.05 3.96 8.65
C VAL A 7 3.10 4.94 9.16
N LEU A 8 3.75 4.61 10.28
CA LEU A 8 4.79 5.48 10.84
C LEU A 8 6.15 5.13 10.22
N GLN A 9 6.62 5.91 9.26
CA GLN A 9 7.93 5.68 8.64
C GLN A 9 9.07 6.06 9.57
N HIS A 10 10.24 5.44 9.39
CA HIS A 10 11.35 5.57 10.33
C HIS A 10 11.90 7.00 10.44
N HIS A 11 11.92 7.73 9.32
CA HIS A 11 12.41 9.11 9.29
C HIS A 11 11.51 10.09 10.07
N ASP A 12 10.19 9.88 10.04
CA ASP A 12 9.21 10.75 10.71
C ASP A 12 8.82 10.27 12.10
N PHE A 13 9.13 9.01 12.44
CA PHE A 13 8.66 8.36 13.65
C PHE A 13 8.99 9.15 14.91
N SER A 14 10.25 9.55 15.09
CA SER A 14 10.67 10.28 16.30
C SER A 14 9.99 11.65 16.41
N ALA A 15 9.77 12.34 15.29
CA ALA A 15 9.09 13.63 15.25
C ALA A 15 7.59 13.48 15.57
N ILE A 16 6.94 12.46 14.99
CA ILE A 16 5.52 12.17 15.26
C ILE A 16 5.33 11.75 16.71
N MET A 17 6.15 10.80 17.21
CA MET A 17 6.03 10.21 18.54
C MET A 17 6.42 11.15 19.68
N SER A 18 7.19 12.20 19.41
CA SER A 18 7.43 13.29 20.36
C SER A 18 6.31 14.34 20.36
N GLY A 19 5.39 14.26 19.39
CA GLY A 19 4.21 15.10 19.30
C GLY A 19 3.16 14.78 20.36
N ARG A 20 2.24 15.74 20.58
CA ARG A 20 1.14 15.58 21.53
C ARG A 20 0.09 14.56 21.09
N ILE A 21 -0.10 14.35 19.78
CA ILE A 21 -1.10 13.44 19.22
C ILE A 21 -0.89 12.00 19.72
N PRO A 22 0.30 11.38 19.60
CA PRO A 22 0.53 10.06 20.17
C PRO A 22 0.37 10.00 21.69
N ALA A 23 0.66 11.08 22.44
CA ALA A 23 0.40 11.12 23.87
C ALA A 23 -1.12 11.05 24.21
N LEU A 24 -1.97 11.62 23.36
CA LEU A 24 -3.42 11.63 23.53
C LEU A 24 -4.09 10.35 23.01
N THR A 25 -3.56 9.73 21.95
CA THR A 25 -4.18 8.57 21.31
C THR A 25 -3.57 7.24 21.73
N LEU A 26 -2.33 7.20 22.23
CA LEU A 26 -1.63 5.97 22.59
C LEU A 26 -1.54 5.72 24.10
N SER A 27 -2.12 6.58 24.94
CA SER A 27 -2.01 6.47 26.41
C SER A 27 -2.60 5.18 27.01
N GLY A 28 -3.39 4.43 26.23
CA GLY A 28 -3.97 3.14 26.61
C GLY A 28 -3.44 1.94 25.83
N VAL A 29 -2.43 2.13 24.97
CA VAL A 29 -1.87 1.05 24.15
C VAL A 29 -0.78 0.34 24.94
N SER A 30 -0.93 -0.98 25.13
CA SER A 30 0.03 -1.81 25.88
C SER A 30 1.38 -1.97 25.18
N VAL A 31 1.42 -1.78 23.86
CA VAL A 31 2.61 -1.89 23.03
C VAL A 31 2.98 -0.51 22.50
N ARG A 32 4.19 -0.05 22.82
CA ARG A 32 4.71 1.20 22.26
C ARG A 32 4.99 1.01 20.76
N PRO A 33 4.41 1.82 19.86
CA PRO A 33 4.66 1.71 18.43
C PRO A 33 6.16 1.80 18.15
N GLN A 34 6.60 1.13 17.09
CA GLN A 34 7.94 1.20 16.54
C GLN A 34 7.91 1.80 15.14
N PRO A 35 9.04 2.33 14.66
CA PRO A 35 9.20 2.67 13.25
C PRO A 35 8.81 1.51 12.33
N GLY A 36 7.93 1.79 11.38
CA GLY A 36 7.39 0.82 10.42
C GLY A 36 6.18 0.05 10.91
N ASP A 37 5.63 0.35 12.09
CA ASP A 37 4.34 -0.20 12.51
C ASP A 37 3.18 0.47 11.77
N GLU A 38 2.12 -0.30 11.51
CA GLU A 38 0.86 0.23 11.00
C GLU A 38 -0.06 0.54 12.20
N LEU A 39 -0.60 1.76 12.22
CA LEU A 39 -1.56 2.21 13.23
C LEU A 39 -2.95 2.31 12.61
N GLU A 40 -3.93 1.71 13.27
CA GLU A 40 -5.34 1.93 13.02
C GLU A 40 -5.93 2.69 14.20
N ILE A 41 -6.30 3.94 13.96
CA ILE A 41 -6.93 4.80 14.96
C ILE A 41 -8.42 4.85 14.65
N THR A 42 -9.23 4.44 15.61
CA THR A 42 -10.67 4.52 15.52
C THR A 42 -11.23 5.46 16.59
N ILE A 43 -12.09 6.38 16.16
CA ILE A 43 -12.85 7.25 17.07
C ILE A 43 -14.11 6.51 17.49
N ALA A 44 -14.17 6.15 18.77
CA ALA A 44 -15.21 5.28 19.32
C ALA A 44 -16.40 6.05 19.93
N ASN A 45 -16.28 7.36 20.15
CA ASN A 45 -17.33 8.14 20.79
C ASN A 45 -18.39 8.61 19.77
N PRO A 46 -19.65 8.15 19.86
CA PRO A 46 -20.71 8.51 18.92
C PRO A 46 -21.28 9.92 19.16
N ASP A 47 -21.10 10.50 20.34
CA ASP A 47 -21.72 11.77 20.73
C ASP A 47 -20.96 13.01 20.20
N ARG A 48 -19.77 12.81 19.62
CA ARG A 48 -18.95 13.88 19.07
C ARG A 48 -18.74 13.67 17.57
N SER A 49 -18.90 14.74 16.80
CA SER A 49 -18.67 14.68 15.36
C SER A 49 -17.19 14.42 15.04
N THR A 50 -16.93 13.82 13.88
CA THR A 50 -15.55 13.57 13.41
C THR A 50 -14.76 14.88 13.33
N ASP A 51 -15.38 15.98 12.92
CA ASP A 51 -14.75 17.30 12.80
C ASP A 51 -14.34 17.89 14.15
N THR A 52 -15.17 17.74 15.18
CA THR A 52 -14.85 18.21 16.53
C THR A 52 -13.67 17.43 17.11
N VAL A 53 -13.64 16.11 16.89
CA VAL A 53 -12.54 15.26 17.35
C VAL A 53 -11.25 15.55 16.58
N MET A 54 -11.33 15.73 15.25
CA MET A 54 -10.20 16.12 14.41
C MET A 54 -9.62 17.47 14.85
N THR A 55 -10.49 18.44 15.14
CA THR A 55 -10.08 19.76 15.63
C THR A 55 -9.42 19.67 17.00
N ASP A 56 -9.95 18.87 17.92
CA ASP A 56 -9.33 18.66 19.23
C ASP A 56 -7.94 18.01 19.13
N ILE A 57 -7.76 17.06 18.19
CA ILE A 57 -6.45 16.45 17.88
C ILE A 57 -5.49 17.51 17.34
N LEU A 58 -5.92 18.29 16.34
CA LEU A 58 -5.09 19.31 15.69
C LEU A 58 -4.75 20.48 16.62
N THR A 59 -5.67 20.84 17.52
CA THR A 59 -5.49 21.92 18.51
C THR A 59 -4.85 21.44 19.82
N ALA A 60 -4.51 20.15 19.91
CA ALA A 60 -3.89 19.54 21.07
C ALA A 60 -4.65 19.79 22.39
N ARG A 61 -5.98 19.82 22.34
CA ARG A 61 -6.80 19.88 23.55
C ARG A 61 -6.69 18.56 24.30
N THR A 62 -6.21 18.63 25.54
CA THR A 62 -6.15 17.47 26.45
C THR A 62 -7.56 17.10 26.85
N ASN A 63 -8.18 16.20 26.10
CA ASN A 63 -9.50 15.71 26.42
C ASN A 63 -9.40 14.82 27.66
N THR A 64 -10.20 15.11 28.68
CA THR A 64 -10.29 14.31 29.91
C THR A 64 -10.91 12.93 29.66
N ASP A 65 -11.66 12.78 28.57
CA ASP A 65 -12.30 11.52 28.17
C ASP A 65 -11.37 10.68 27.29
N ARG A 66 -10.44 10.00 27.95
CA ARG A 66 -9.48 9.04 27.36
C ARG A 66 -10.14 7.86 26.63
N SER A 67 -11.44 7.63 26.82
CA SER A 67 -12.23 6.57 26.19
C SER A 67 -12.68 6.90 24.76
N ALA A 68 -12.40 8.10 24.24
CA ALA A 68 -12.86 8.52 22.92
C ALA A 68 -12.12 7.86 21.74
N PHE A 69 -10.95 7.28 21.99
CA PHE A 69 -10.07 6.70 20.97
C PHE A 69 -9.78 5.22 21.24
N ILE A 70 -9.93 4.40 20.21
CA ILE A 70 -9.45 3.02 20.18
C ILE A 70 -8.32 2.98 19.16
N VAL A 71 -7.10 2.70 19.61
CA VAL A 71 -5.95 2.54 18.72
C VAL A 71 -5.53 1.08 18.71
N ALA A 72 -5.52 0.49 17.52
CA ALA A 72 -4.92 -0.80 17.27
C ALA A 72 -3.55 -0.57 16.61
N VAL A 73 -2.51 -1.13 17.23
CA VAL A 73 -1.17 -1.19 16.64
C VAL A 73 -1.05 -2.55 15.98
N ARG A 74 -0.68 -2.56 14.70
CA ARG A 74 -0.26 -3.77 14.00
C ARG A 74 1.27 -3.73 13.90
N PRO A 75 1.98 -4.52 14.72
CA PRO A 75 3.43 -4.57 14.67
C PRO A 75 3.91 -5.09 13.33
N ARG A 76 5.06 -4.57 12.88
CA ARG A 76 5.80 -5.16 11.77
C ARG A 76 6.22 -6.60 12.12
N ARG A 77 6.13 -7.53 11.16
CA ARG A 77 6.38 -8.96 11.43
C ARG A 77 7.86 -9.25 11.64
N ALA A 78 8.77 -8.55 10.96
CA ALA A 78 10.22 -8.65 11.21
C ALA A 78 10.99 -7.36 10.84
N ILE A 79 12.09 -7.10 11.54
CA ILE A 79 13.01 -5.96 11.28
C ILE A 79 13.66 -6.05 9.88
N SER A 80 13.74 -7.26 9.30
CA SER A 80 14.28 -7.52 7.97
C SER A 80 13.27 -7.34 6.83
N GLU A 81 11.98 -7.21 7.12
CA GLU A 81 10.98 -6.94 6.06
C GLU A 81 11.23 -5.56 5.45
N PRO A 82 10.83 -5.25 4.22
CA PRO A 82 10.86 -3.86 3.76
C PRO A 82 9.91 -2.99 4.59
N GLU A 83 10.20 -1.69 4.71
CA GLU A 83 9.26 -0.76 5.36
C GLU A 83 7.91 -0.81 4.62
N PRO A 84 6.79 -0.86 5.36
CA PRO A 84 5.48 -0.81 4.74
C PRO A 84 5.32 0.50 3.97
N LEU A 85 4.80 0.38 2.74
CA LEU A 85 4.55 1.53 1.89
C LEU A 85 3.49 2.44 2.51
N THR A 86 3.70 3.75 2.39
CA THR A 86 2.66 4.74 2.71
C THR A 86 1.41 4.50 1.84
N PRO A 87 0.23 5.00 2.23
CA PRO A 87 -0.96 4.90 1.39
C PRO A 87 -0.73 5.40 -0.06
N VAL A 88 0.01 6.50 -0.23
CA VAL A 88 0.42 7.01 -1.54
C VAL A 88 1.36 6.03 -2.25
N GLY A 89 2.32 5.45 -1.53
CA GLY A 89 3.21 4.41 -2.05
C GLY A 89 2.46 3.17 -2.54
N LYS A 90 1.44 2.71 -1.81
CA LYS A 90 0.57 1.58 -2.20
C LYS A 90 -0.18 1.89 -3.51
N ILE A 91 -0.70 3.12 -3.65
CA ILE A 91 -1.38 3.57 -4.88
C ILE A 91 -0.41 3.60 -6.06
N MET A 92 0.78 4.18 -5.88
CA MET A 92 1.81 4.24 -6.93
C MET A 92 2.30 2.86 -7.33
N GLN A 93 2.51 1.95 -6.38
CA GLN A 93 2.86 0.57 -6.66
C GLN A 93 1.78 -0.11 -7.52
N ALA A 94 0.51 -0.02 -7.11
CA ALA A 94 -0.60 -0.60 -7.87
C ALA A 94 -0.71 0.00 -9.28
N TYR A 95 -0.42 1.29 -9.42
CA TYR A 95 -0.35 1.94 -10.73
C TYR A 95 0.77 1.33 -11.61
N HIS A 96 1.98 1.21 -11.07
CA HIS A 96 3.11 0.61 -11.79
C HIS A 96 2.86 -0.85 -12.16
N GLU A 97 2.34 -1.66 -11.24
CA GLU A 97 1.97 -3.06 -11.51
C GLU A 97 0.95 -3.17 -12.65
N LYS A 98 -0.06 -2.30 -12.67
CA LYS A 98 -1.05 -2.25 -13.75
C LYS A 98 -0.42 -1.89 -15.09
N GLN A 99 0.53 -0.95 -15.12
CA GLN A 99 1.25 -0.58 -16.34
C GLN A 99 2.15 -1.72 -16.83
N THR A 100 2.93 -2.33 -15.94
CA THR A 100 3.77 -3.49 -16.28
C THR A 100 2.95 -4.65 -16.82
N ARG A 101 1.78 -4.92 -16.23
CA ARG A 101 0.88 -5.95 -16.74
C ARG A 101 0.42 -5.66 -18.17
N LYS A 102 0.03 -4.42 -18.49
CA LYS A 102 -0.36 -4.04 -19.86
C LYS A 102 0.77 -4.25 -20.86
N LEU A 103 1.99 -3.83 -20.50
CA LEU A 103 3.17 -4.02 -21.33
C LEU A 103 3.47 -5.51 -21.57
N ASN A 104 3.35 -6.33 -20.53
CA ASN A 104 3.53 -7.78 -20.65
C ASN A 104 2.48 -8.42 -21.56
N GLU A 105 1.22 -8.00 -21.46
CA GLU A 105 0.14 -8.49 -22.34
C GLU A 105 0.39 -8.09 -23.81
N GLU A 106 0.89 -6.88 -24.06
CA GLU A 106 1.25 -6.42 -25.42
C GLU A 106 2.45 -7.17 -25.99
N LEU A 107 3.48 -7.39 -25.18
CA LEU A 107 4.63 -8.21 -25.55
C LEU A 107 4.18 -9.63 -25.92
N ALA A 108 3.33 -10.25 -25.12
CA ALA A 108 2.80 -11.59 -25.38
C ALA A 108 2.03 -11.66 -26.71
N ARG A 109 1.18 -10.66 -27.00
CA ARG A 109 0.47 -10.56 -28.29
C ARG A 109 1.44 -10.44 -29.46
N THR A 110 2.47 -9.61 -29.31
CA THR A 110 3.47 -9.38 -30.35
C THR A 110 4.26 -10.67 -30.65
N LEU A 111 4.70 -11.37 -29.61
CA LEU A 111 5.40 -12.65 -29.74
C LEU A 111 4.52 -13.71 -30.43
N ALA A 112 3.22 -13.77 -30.12
CA ALA A 112 2.30 -14.69 -30.80
C ALA A 112 2.19 -14.40 -32.30
N VAL A 113 2.13 -13.12 -32.70
CA VAL A 113 2.11 -12.72 -34.12
C VAL A 113 3.43 -13.08 -34.81
N VAL A 114 4.57 -12.80 -34.18
CA VAL A 114 5.90 -13.14 -34.73
C VAL A 114 6.03 -14.65 -34.91
N ASN A 115 5.66 -15.45 -33.91
CA ASN A 115 5.72 -16.91 -33.98
C ASN A 115 4.81 -17.46 -35.08
N ARG A 116 3.60 -16.90 -35.25
CA ARG A 116 2.69 -17.27 -36.34
C ARG A 116 3.31 -16.98 -37.72
N LYS A 117 3.94 -15.81 -37.89
CA LYS A 117 4.64 -15.46 -39.14
C LYS A 117 5.81 -16.41 -39.40
N ALA A 118 6.63 -16.68 -38.39
CA ALA A 118 7.74 -17.62 -38.49
C ALA A 118 7.27 -19.03 -38.90
N ALA A 119 6.18 -19.53 -38.29
CA ALA A 119 5.58 -20.81 -38.65
C ALA A 119 5.10 -20.85 -40.12
N ILE A 120 4.48 -19.77 -40.61
CA ILE A 120 4.06 -19.67 -42.02
C ILE A 120 5.28 -19.70 -42.94
N VAL A 121 6.33 -18.93 -42.63
CA VAL A 121 7.57 -18.91 -43.44
C VAL A 121 8.22 -20.30 -43.50
N SER A 122 8.33 -20.98 -42.35
CA SER A 122 8.84 -22.36 -42.30
C SER A 122 7.98 -23.31 -43.13
N TYR A 123 6.65 -23.18 -43.09
CA TYR A 123 5.74 -23.99 -43.90
C TYR A 123 5.95 -23.73 -45.41
N VAL A 124 5.98 -22.46 -45.85
CA VAL A 124 6.18 -22.10 -47.26
C VAL A 124 7.52 -22.61 -47.79
N HIS A 125 8.61 -22.45 -47.04
CA HIS A 125 9.91 -22.98 -47.44
C HIS A 125 9.93 -24.51 -47.50
N SER A 126 9.25 -25.19 -46.57
CA SER A 126 9.12 -26.66 -46.61
C SER A 126 8.28 -27.16 -47.80
N ALA A 127 7.26 -26.40 -48.21
CA ALA A 127 6.42 -26.73 -49.35
C ALA A 127 7.15 -26.50 -50.69
N ALA A 128 7.84 -25.36 -50.82
CA ALA A 128 8.63 -25.03 -52.00
C ALA A 128 9.77 -26.04 -52.26
N SER A 129 10.46 -26.47 -51.19
CA SER A 129 11.53 -27.49 -51.29
C SER A 129 11.02 -28.88 -51.65
N ARG A 130 9.78 -29.24 -51.30
CA ARG A 130 9.14 -30.48 -51.76
C ARG A 130 8.72 -30.43 -53.23
N GLN A 131 8.30 -29.26 -53.71
CA GLN A 131 7.86 -29.08 -55.09
C GLN A 131 9.04 -29.05 -56.08
N SER A 132 10.20 -28.54 -55.66
CA SER A 132 11.46 -28.57 -56.44
C SER A 132 12.11 -29.96 -56.58
N ARG A 133 11.70 -30.96 -55.78
CA ARG A 133 12.24 -32.32 -55.79
C ARG A 133 11.40 -33.32 -56.60
N ARG A 134 10.25 -32.90 -57.12
CA ARG A 134 9.43 -33.66 -58.07
C ARG A 134 9.73 -33.18 -59.48
#